data_AF-A0A2V6L4T4-F1
#
_entry.id   AF-A0A2V6L4T4-F1
#
_cell.length_a   1.000
_cell.length_b   1.000
_cell.length_c   1.000
_cell.angle_alpha   90.00
_cell.angle_beta   90.00
_cell.angle_gamma   90.00
#
_symmetry.space_group_name_H-M   'P 1'
#
loop_
_entity.id
_entity.type
_entity.pdbx_description
1 polymer ?
#
loop_
_entity_poly.entity_id
_entity_poly.type
_entity_poly.pdbx_seq_one_letter_code
_entity_poly.pdbx_strand_id
1 'polypeptide(L)'
;MPEVTQNAILKWLAETDPVGLPEPGRDRIWGGIRHLVREHRFFHDAWWALPAKIVDQLAVFEEKLAPSNPIARFKWLFGRDGFRAFGHSKTPYEERERMREQAQSQAIETVYRTKGLTGVLELACDASIPYMIGVLAARSKLIPDWQELLPEKLLSRDGTVQDVALGYAAARAQSEGEQFLASLPLENWTAEAVAEIAGAFNFASDTWNMVRNRRPEAEALYWKRVRTLGAQLNEGELEDAVRCILKAERPLVALDLLTSAIQGKKKVPWDLAADTVDAASLVSVDHTLDVPLQESIWELCELTKYLQNDPAGDQERLTKLEWRLLPLARHNDFAPKTLHAELGRNPGFFAEVIAAQFRAKGEPRDEQKLADPRKQALAEAAHDLLDSWVGIPGTRADGSIDFATLKNWVDDSRQICEANDRLEICDVMLGEQFSCAPPDPDGTWPCEAAREILEAVSTDKILRGFDCGVANQRGTHWKSMTKGGEQERELAKKYNGYAEYCKMRWPRTALALGRIAEDYEREAKREDERAEGRY
;
A
#
# COMPACT_ATOMS: atom_id res chain seq x y z
N MET A 1 -10.18 -25.94 -35.73
CA MET A 1 -10.08 -25.86 -37.20
C MET A 1 -10.39 -27.24 -37.78
N PRO A 2 -11.22 -27.39 -38.82
CA PRO A 2 -11.54 -28.70 -39.40
C PRO A 2 -10.29 -29.41 -39.97
N GLU A 3 -10.23 -30.74 -39.86
CA GLU A 3 -9.07 -31.56 -40.30
C GLU A 3 -8.72 -31.34 -41.78
N VAL A 4 -9.72 -31.12 -42.63
CA VAL A 4 -9.55 -30.80 -44.06
C VAL A 4 -8.75 -29.51 -44.26
N THR A 5 -9.03 -28.48 -43.46
CA THR A 5 -8.32 -27.19 -43.50
C THR A 5 -6.89 -27.33 -42.97
N GLN A 6 -6.69 -28.13 -41.92
CA GLN A 6 -5.35 -28.42 -41.38
C GLN A 6 -4.48 -29.12 -42.42
N ASN A 7 -5.00 -30.15 -43.09
CA ASN A 7 -4.30 -30.89 -44.13
C ASN A 7 -3.99 -30.02 -45.36
N ALA A 8 -4.90 -29.12 -45.74
CA ALA A 8 -4.66 -28.16 -46.82
C ALA A 8 -3.54 -27.17 -46.49
N ILE A 9 -3.49 -26.66 -45.25
CA ILE A 9 -2.42 -25.76 -44.78
C ILE A 9 -1.08 -26.50 -44.73
N LEU A 10 -1.04 -27.72 -44.19
CA LEU A 10 0.18 -28.54 -44.15
C LEU A 10 0.69 -28.86 -45.55
N LYS A 11 -0.22 -29.15 -46.49
CA LYS A 11 0.14 -29.38 -47.90
C LYS A 11 0.70 -28.11 -48.54
N TRP A 12 0.06 -26.97 -48.33
CA TRP A 12 0.56 -25.68 -48.82
C TRP A 12 1.94 -25.33 -48.23
N LEU A 13 2.13 -25.54 -46.93
CA LEU A 13 3.44 -25.36 -46.26
C LEU A 13 4.51 -26.32 -46.82
N ALA A 14 4.13 -27.55 -47.17
CA ALA A 14 5.03 -28.54 -47.77
C ALA A 14 5.46 -28.19 -49.20
N GLU A 15 4.57 -27.54 -49.96
CA GLU A 15 4.80 -27.13 -51.35
C GLU A 15 5.47 -25.74 -51.46
N THR A 16 5.53 -24.99 -50.35
CA THR A 16 6.16 -23.65 -50.32
C THR A 16 7.68 -23.78 -50.16
N ASP A 17 8.44 -23.22 -51.09
CA ASP A 17 9.90 -23.09 -50.97
C ASP A 17 10.25 -21.99 -49.95
N PRO A 18 10.88 -22.32 -48.80
CA PRO A 18 11.31 -21.33 -47.83
C PRO A 18 12.24 -20.28 -48.42
N VAL A 19 13.09 -20.65 -49.39
CA VAL A 19 14.15 -19.80 -49.95
C VAL A 19 13.60 -18.71 -50.86
N GLY A 20 12.45 -18.94 -51.51
CA GLY A 20 11.80 -18.00 -52.43
C GLY A 20 10.99 -16.88 -51.77
N LEU A 21 10.77 -16.92 -50.45
CA LEU A 21 10.00 -15.91 -49.72
C LEU A 21 10.87 -14.71 -49.31
N PRO A 22 10.40 -13.45 -49.48
CA PRO A 22 11.07 -12.27 -48.94
C PRO A 22 11.24 -12.36 -47.42
N GLU A 23 12.38 -11.91 -46.88
CA GLU A 23 12.72 -12.02 -45.44
C GLU A 23 11.62 -11.54 -44.50
N PRO A 24 10.97 -10.36 -44.69
CA PRO A 24 9.92 -9.90 -43.77
C PRO A 24 8.68 -10.81 -43.76
N GLY A 25 8.37 -11.44 -44.90
CA GLY A 25 7.27 -12.39 -45.03
C GLY A 25 7.61 -13.73 -44.37
N ARG A 26 8.84 -14.20 -44.57
CA ARG A 26 9.38 -15.42 -43.97
C ARG A 26 9.38 -15.35 -42.44
N ASP A 27 9.85 -14.23 -41.87
CA ASP A 27 9.91 -14.02 -40.42
C ASP A 27 8.53 -14.04 -39.76
N ARG A 28 7.51 -13.44 -40.41
CA ARG A 28 6.12 -13.47 -39.93
C ARG A 28 5.54 -14.87 -39.95
N ILE A 29 5.75 -15.61 -41.04
CA ILE A 29 5.26 -16.99 -41.18
C ILE A 29 5.94 -17.88 -40.13
N TRP A 30 7.27 -17.77 -40.01
CA TRP A 30 8.04 -18.48 -38.98
C TRP A 30 7.53 -18.17 -37.57
N GLY A 31 7.35 -16.89 -37.23
CA GLY A 31 6.86 -16.46 -35.92
C GLY A 31 5.47 -17.03 -35.59
N GLY A 32 4.57 -17.08 -36.59
CA GLY A 32 3.24 -17.67 -36.46
C GLY A 32 3.26 -19.19 -36.28
N ILE A 33 4.05 -19.91 -37.08
CA ILE A 33 4.20 -21.37 -36.96
C ILE A 33 4.83 -21.73 -35.61
N ARG A 34 5.90 -21.05 -35.21
CA ARG A 34 6.53 -21.22 -33.90
C ARG A 34 5.54 -21.02 -32.77
N HIS A 35 4.71 -19.97 -32.83
CA HIS A 35 3.69 -19.72 -31.80
C HIS A 35 2.71 -20.90 -31.71
N LEU A 36 2.18 -21.36 -32.85
CA LEU A 36 1.26 -22.50 -32.91
C LEU A 36 1.91 -23.79 -32.36
N VAL A 37 3.12 -24.14 -32.83
CA VAL A 37 3.84 -25.33 -32.38
C VAL A 37 3.99 -25.31 -30.86
N ARG A 38 4.43 -24.18 -30.30
CA ARG A 38 4.64 -24.02 -28.87
C ARG A 38 3.35 -24.10 -28.08
N GLU A 39 2.29 -23.41 -28.51
CA GLU A 39 1.01 -23.40 -27.80
C GLU A 39 0.41 -24.82 -27.73
N HIS A 40 0.44 -25.55 -28.85
CA HIS A 40 -0.08 -26.91 -28.92
C HIS A 40 0.81 -27.95 -28.21
N ARG A 41 2.14 -27.75 -28.16
CA ARG A 41 3.01 -28.57 -27.31
C ARG A 41 2.78 -28.30 -25.83
N PHE A 42 2.58 -27.03 -25.47
CA PHE A 42 2.39 -26.64 -24.08
C PHE A 42 1.08 -27.21 -23.53
N PHE A 43 -0.02 -27.05 -24.28
CA PHE A 43 -1.35 -27.56 -23.93
C PHE A 43 -1.66 -28.90 -24.60
N HIS A 44 -0.68 -29.80 -24.69
CA HIS A 44 -0.83 -31.07 -25.41
C HIS A 44 -2.02 -31.94 -24.98
N ASP A 45 -2.54 -31.75 -23.77
CA ASP A 45 -3.67 -32.48 -23.19
C ASP A 45 -5.01 -31.73 -23.27
N ALA A 46 -5.03 -30.52 -23.85
CA ALA A 46 -6.26 -29.76 -24.01
C ALA A 46 -7.11 -30.28 -25.18
N TRP A 47 -8.43 -30.21 -25.03
CA TRP A 47 -9.40 -30.69 -26.04
C TRP A 47 -9.27 -30.00 -27.41
N TRP A 48 -8.71 -28.79 -27.43
CA TRP A 48 -8.51 -27.98 -28.64
C TRP A 48 -7.11 -28.15 -29.25
N ALA A 49 -6.21 -28.90 -28.61
CA ALA A 49 -4.84 -29.06 -29.07
C ALA A 49 -4.77 -29.88 -30.36
N LEU A 50 -3.87 -29.49 -31.27
CA LEU A 50 -3.62 -30.26 -32.48
C LEU A 50 -2.98 -31.62 -32.14
N PRO A 51 -3.26 -32.68 -32.90
CA PRO A 51 -2.59 -33.97 -32.75
C PRO A 51 -1.07 -33.84 -32.82
N ALA A 52 -0.35 -34.56 -31.95
CA ALA A 52 1.12 -34.48 -31.85
C ALA A 52 1.82 -34.64 -33.22
N LYS A 53 1.34 -35.55 -34.06
CA LYS A 53 1.88 -35.77 -35.43
C LYS A 53 1.81 -34.51 -36.31
N ILE A 54 0.73 -33.73 -36.21
CA ILE A 54 0.58 -32.47 -36.96
C ILE A 54 1.53 -31.41 -36.40
N VAL A 55 1.61 -31.32 -35.07
CA VAL A 55 2.50 -30.38 -34.38
C VAL A 55 3.98 -30.66 -34.73
N ASP A 56 4.38 -31.94 -34.81
CA ASP A 56 5.74 -32.32 -35.20
C ASP A 56 6.04 -32.01 -36.66
N GLN A 57 5.07 -32.13 -37.57
CA GLN A 57 5.22 -31.68 -38.95
C GLN A 57 5.42 -30.16 -39.00
N LEU A 58 4.61 -29.39 -38.27
CA LEU A 58 4.77 -27.93 -38.17
C LEU A 58 6.13 -27.54 -37.58
N ALA A 59 6.65 -28.29 -36.60
CA ALA A 59 7.97 -28.04 -36.03
C ALA A 59 9.11 -28.27 -37.03
N VAL A 60 8.99 -29.26 -37.93
CA VAL A 60 9.96 -29.45 -39.02
C VAL A 60 9.92 -28.27 -40.00
N PHE A 61 8.74 -27.72 -40.29
CA PHE A 61 8.61 -26.53 -41.12
C PHE A 61 9.13 -25.26 -40.43
N GLU A 62 8.87 -25.12 -39.13
CA GLU A 62 9.42 -24.04 -38.31
C GLU A 62 10.94 -23.96 -38.44
N GLU A 63 11.65 -25.09 -38.30
CA GLU A 63 13.11 -25.12 -38.39
C GLU A 63 13.62 -24.75 -39.79
N LYS A 64 12.91 -25.15 -40.86
CA LYS A 64 13.26 -24.77 -42.24
C LYS A 64 13.06 -23.28 -42.53
N LEU A 65 12.09 -22.65 -41.87
CA LEU A 65 11.77 -21.23 -42.02
C LEU A 65 12.54 -20.34 -41.04
N ALA A 66 13.35 -20.93 -40.15
CA ALA A 66 14.08 -20.20 -39.14
C ALA A 66 14.96 -19.10 -39.76
N PRO A 67 14.96 -17.88 -39.22
CA PRO A 67 15.78 -16.79 -39.72
C PRO A 67 17.27 -17.14 -39.65
N SER A 68 18.04 -16.79 -40.70
CA SER A 68 19.50 -16.93 -40.71
C SER A 68 20.18 -15.92 -39.79
N ASN A 69 19.58 -14.74 -39.58
CA ASN A 69 20.05 -13.76 -38.61
C ASN A 69 19.75 -14.27 -37.18
N PRO A 70 20.78 -14.52 -36.34
CA PRO A 70 20.58 -15.12 -35.02
C PRO A 70 19.73 -14.23 -34.10
N ILE A 71 19.76 -12.91 -34.28
CA ILE A 71 18.95 -11.98 -33.47
C ILE A 71 17.46 -12.15 -33.78
N ALA A 72 17.10 -12.16 -35.07
CA ALA A 72 15.72 -12.41 -35.49
C ALA A 72 15.23 -13.79 -35.03
N ARG A 73 16.12 -14.79 -35.06
CA ARG A 73 15.84 -16.16 -34.61
C ARG A 73 15.63 -16.28 -33.10
N PHE A 74 16.29 -15.48 -32.26
CA PHE A 74 16.29 -15.69 -30.81
C PHE A 74 15.60 -14.61 -29.99
N LYS A 75 15.35 -13.41 -30.50
CA LYS A 75 14.77 -12.29 -29.73
C LYS A 75 13.49 -12.64 -28.96
N TRP A 76 12.66 -13.52 -29.52
CA TRP A 76 11.42 -13.97 -28.90
C TRP A 76 11.61 -14.69 -27.56
N LEU A 77 12.77 -15.32 -27.33
CA LEU A 77 13.11 -16.00 -26.08
C LEU A 77 13.18 -15.02 -24.91
N PHE A 78 13.45 -13.75 -25.20
CA PHE A 78 13.62 -12.69 -24.23
C PHE A 78 12.39 -11.78 -24.13
N GLY A 79 11.34 -12.04 -24.93
CA GLY A 79 10.06 -11.34 -24.91
C GLY A 79 9.03 -11.94 -23.94
N ARG A 80 7.85 -11.30 -23.81
CA ARG A 80 6.70 -11.81 -23.03
C ARG A 80 6.26 -13.22 -23.43
N ASP A 81 6.47 -13.58 -24.69
CA ASP A 81 6.12 -14.90 -25.23
C ASP A 81 7.06 -16.02 -24.73
N GLY A 82 8.21 -15.72 -24.14
CA GLY A 82 9.18 -16.73 -23.68
C GLY A 82 8.70 -17.57 -22.48
N PHE A 83 7.75 -17.08 -21.68
CA PHE A 83 7.33 -17.73 -20.44
C PHE A 83 6.60 -19.08 -20.65
N ARG A 84 5.88 -19.23 -21.77
CA ARG A 84 5.16 -20.47 -22.13
C ARG A 84 5.94 -21.34 -23.13
N ALA A 85 7.25 -21.15 -23.24
CA ALA A 85 8.04 -21.76 -24.31
C ALA A 85 8.60 -23.15 -24.00
N PHE A 86 8.70 -23.47 -22.72
CA PHE A 86 9.45 -24.62 -22.25
C PHE A 86 8.56 -25.56 -21.44
N GLY A 87 8.79 -26.85 -21.58
CA GLY A 87 7.95 -27.89 -20.99
C GLY A 87 6.50 -27.88 -21.52
N HIS A 88 5.58 -28.39 -20.70
CA HIS A 88 4.15 -28.41 -20.93
C HIS A 88 3.37 -27.86 -19.73
N SER A 89 2.05 -27.76 -19.85
CA SER A 89 1.13 -27.22 -18.83
C SER A 89 1.37 -27.78 -17.42
N LYS A 90 1.72 -29.06 -17.30
CA LYS A 90 2.02 -29.77 -16.05
C LYS A 90 3.50 -29.74 -15.60
N THR A 91 4.42 -29.15 -16.36
CA THR A 91 5.84 -29.14 -15.98
C THR A 91 6.05 -28.25 -14.75
N PRO A 92 6.73 -28.74 -13.70
CA PRO A 92 7.06 -27.94 -12.52
C PRO A 92 7.74 -26.62 -12.89
N TYR A 93 7.47 -25.58 -12.10
CA TYR A 93 7.98 -24.24 -12.38
C TYR A 93 9.51 -24.20 -12.46
N GLU A 94 10.21 -24.81 -11.49
CA GLU A 94 11.68 -24.85 -11.45
C GLU A 94 12.30 -25.53 -12.67
N GLU A 95 11.73 -26.65 -13.11
CA GLU A 95 12.19 -27.36 -14.30
C GLU A 95 12.01 -26.52 -15.57
N ARG A 96 10.90 -25.79 -15.64
CA ARG A 96 10.62 -24.84 -16.72
C ARG A 96 11.62 -23.70 -16.78
N GLU A 97 11.94 -23.11 -15.64
CA GLU A 97 12.94 -22.04 -15.56
C GLU A 97 14.32 -22.55 -15.98
N ARG A 98 14.72 -23.77 -15.60
CA ARG A 98 15.98 -24.38 -16.07
C ARG A 98 16.02 -24.55 -17.58
N MET A 99 14.96 -25.10 -18.19
CA MET A 99 14.88 -25.26 -19.64
C MET A 99 14.94 -23.91 -20.37
N ARG A 100 14.28 -22.89 -19.80
CA ARG A 100 14.29 -21.52 -20.33
C ARG A 100 15.68 -20.91 -20.28
N GLU A 101 16.33 -20.97 -19.12
CA GLU A 101 17.68 -20.46 -18.92
C GLU A 101 18.66 -21.13 -19.89
N GLN A 102 18.58 -22.46 -20.04
CA GLN A 102 19.45 -23.20 -20.98
C GLN A 102 19.28 -22.74 -22.43
N ALA A 103 18.05 -22.58 -22.90
CA ALA A 103 17.78 -22.11 -24.26
C ALA A 103 18.22 -20.64 -24.47
N GLN A 104 18.00 -19.79 -23.46
CA GLN A 104 18.44 -18.39 -23.49
C GLN A 104 19.98 -18.28 -23.49
N SER A 105 20.69 -19.10 -22.70
CA SER A 105 22.16 -19.17 -22.73
C SER A 105 22.66 -19.58 -24.11
N GLN A 106 22.13 -20.66 -24.70
CA GLN A 106 22.52 -21.11 -26.05
C GLN A 106 22.29 -20.03 -27.12
N ALA A 107 21.18 -19.30 -27.02
CA ALA A 107 20.86 -18.20 -27.92
C ALA A 107 21.89 -17.07 -27.83
N ILE A 108 22.23 -16.62 -26.61
CA ILE A 108 23.22 -15.55 -26.41
C ILE A 108 24.61 -16.02 -26.85
N GLU A 109 25.01 -17.26 -26.54
CA GLU A 109 26.27 -17.83 -27.03
C GLU A 109 26.36 -17.81 -28.56
N THR A 110 25.27 -18.19 -29.23
CA THR A 110 25.21 -18.20 -30.69
C THR A 110 25.33 -16.78 -31.25
N VAL A 111 24.56 -15.83 -30.69
CA VAL A 111 24.61 -14.42 -31.10
C VAL A 111 26.00 -13.83 -30.87
N TYR A 112 26.61 -14.08 -29.72
CA TYR A 112 27.95 -13.58 -29.39
C TYR A 112 29.01 -14.15 -30.34
N ARG A 113 28.99 -15.46 -30.63
CA ARG A 113 29.94 -16.07 -31.57
C ARG A 113 29.83 -15.52 -32.99
N THR A 114 28.64 -15.12 -33.43
CA THR A 114 28.41 -14.60 -34.79
C THR A 114 28.64 -13.10 -34.91
N LYS A 115 28.22 -12.32 -33.90
CA LYS A 115 28.13 -10.84 -33.97
C LYS A 115 28.86 -10.11 -32.83
N GLY A 116 29.51 -10.83 -31.92
CA GLY A 116 30.21 -10.26 -30.76
C GLY A 116 29.28 -9.54 -29.79
N LEU A 117 29.88 -8.66 -28.96
CA LEU A 117 29.15 -7.85 -27.98
C LEU A 117 28.08 -6.96 -28.62
N THR A 118 28.35 -6.38 -29.79
CA THR A 118 27.37 -5.56 -30.52
C THR A 118 26.09 -6.33 -30.82
N GLY A 119 26.20 -7.61 -31.21
CA GLY A 119 25.02 -8.46 -31.43
C GLY A 119 24.25 -8.77 -30.15
N VAL A 120 24.93 -8.92 -29.02
CA VAL A 120 24.29 -9.14 -27.70
C VAL A 120 23.52 -7.89 -27.26
N LEU A 121 24.09 -6.70 -27.45
CA LEU A 121 23.42 -5.44 -27.17
C LEU A 121 22.22 -5.20 -28.11
N GLU A 122 22.35 -5.53 -29.40
CA GLU A 122 21.25 -5.46 -30.37
C GLU A 122 20.11 -6.43 -29.99
N LEU A 123 20.43 -7.63 -29.50
CA LEU A 123 19.44 -8.58 -28.99
C LEU A 123 18.71 -8.04 -27.75
N ALA A 124 19.42 -7.31 -26.88
CA ALA A 124 18.86 -6.76 -25.65
C ALA A 124 17.79 -5.69 -25.92
N CYS A 125 17.90 -4.93 -27.02
CA CYS A 125 16.90 -3.91 -27.39
C CYS A 125 15.49 -4.47 -27.60
N ASP A 126 15.38 -5.74 -27.99
CA ASP A 126 14.10 -6.44 -28.20
C ASP A 126 13.69 -7.29 -26.97
N ALA A 127 14.50 -7.31 -25.90
CA ALA A 127 14.23 -8.07 -24.69
C ALA A 127 13.22 -7.36 -23.78
N SER A 128 12.31 -8.12 -23.16
CA SER A 128 11.41 -7.58 -22.12
C SER A 128 12.14 -7.24 -20.82
N ILE A 129 13.28 -7.89 -20.55
CA ILE A 129 14.11 -7.65 -19.36
C ILE A 129 15.59 -7.68 -19.80
N PRO A 130 16.15 -6.56 -20.31
CA PRO A 130 17.54 -6.51 -20.79
C PRO A 130 18.57 -6.91 -19.74
N TYR A 131 18.30 -6.65 -18.45
CA TYR A 131 19.11 -7.09 -17.32
C TYR A 131 19.47 -8.59 -17.36
N MET A 132 18.52 -9.44 -17.76
CA MET A 132 18.75 -10.89 -17.85
C MET A 132 19.76 -11.27 -18.94
N ILE A 133 19.89 -10.48 -20.01
CA ILE A 133 20.92 -10.70 -21.04
C ILE A 133 22.31 -10.57 -20.43
N GLY A 134 22.52 -9.53 -19.61
CA GLY A 134 23.76 -9.31 -18.87
C GLY A 134 24.10 -10.48 -17.94
N VAL A 135 23.11 -10.93 -17.16
CA VAL A 135 23.25 -12.08 -16.26
C VAL A 135 23.70 -13.33 -17.01
N LEU A 136 23.06 -13.63 -18.13
CA LEU A 136 23.37 -14.81 -18.93
C LEU A 136 24.74 -14.70 -19.62
N ALA A 137 25.11 -13.50 -20.10
CA ALA A 137 26.42 -13.27 -20.70
C ALA A 137 27.57 -13.50 -19.70
N ALA A 138 27.39 -13.07 -18.45
CA ALA A 138 28.34 -13.33 -17.36
C ALA A 138 28.40 -14.81 -16.99
N ARG A 139 27.26 -15.45 -16.74
CA ARG A 139 27.18 -16.89 -16.37
C ARG A 139 27.77 -17.80 -17.43
N SER A 140 27.59 -17.45 -18.70
CA SER A 140 28.13 -18.20 -19.85
C SER A 140 29.59 -17.84 -20.16
N LYS A 141 30.22 -16.95 -19.37
CA LYS A 141 31.61 -16.49 -19.52
C LYS A 141 31.95 -15.97 -20.92
N LEU A 142 30.97 -15.36 -21.59
CA LEU A 142 31.13 -14.88 -22.96
C LEU A 142 32.00 -13.63 -23.03
N ILE A 143 31.93 -12.80 -22.00
CA ILE A 143 32.68 -11.55 -21.90
C ILE A 143 33.60 -11.70 -20.67
N PRO A 144 34.81 -12.28 -20.81
CA PRO A 144 35.71 -12.47 -19.67
C PRO A 144 36.29 -11.14 -19.17
N ASP A 145 36.61 -10.24 -20.11
CA ASP A 145 37.18 -8.92 -19.84
C ASP A 145 36.06 -7.93 -19.51
N TRP A 146 35.87 -7.65 -18.22
CA TRP A 146 34.79 -6.77 -17.76
C TRP A 146 34.88 -5.36 -18.35
N GLN A 147 36.07 -4.93 -18.79
CA GLN A 147 36.35 -3.63 -19.39
C GLN A 147 35.55 -3.38 -20.69
N GLU A 148 35.09 -4.44 -21.36
CA GLU A 148 34.24 -4.30 -22.55
C GLU A 148 32.86 -3.70 -22.22
N LEU A 149 32.41 -3.84 -20.98
CA LEU A 149 31.13 -3.32 -20.50
C LEU A 149 31.31 -2.22 -19.44
N LEU A 150 32.17 -2.43 -18.45
CA LEU A 150 32.26 -1.59 -17.27
C LEU A 150 33.50 -0.68 -17.31
N PRO A 151 33.43 0.57 -16.81
CA PRO A 151 32.24 1.24 -16.30
C PRO A 151 31.39 1.93 -17.38
N GLU A 152 31.89 2.03 -18.62
CA GLU A 152 31.31 2.93 -19.64
C GLU A 152 29.82 2.67 -19.90
N LYS A 153 29.40 1.40 -20.00
CA LYS A 153 28.01 1.04 -20.29
C LYS A 153 27.07 1.23 -19.10
N LEU A 154 27.59 1.31 -17.86
CA LEU A 154 26.79 1.70 -16.69
C LEU A 154 26.30 3.14 -16.77
N LEU A 155 27.02 4.00 -17.49
CA LEU A 155 26.70 5.42 -17.65
C LEU A 155 26.02 5.72 -19.00
N SER A 156 25.58 4.67 -19.70
CA SER A 156 24.88 4.81 -20.97
C SER A 156 23.55 5.56 -20.79
N ARG A 157 23.22 6.44 -21.73
CA ARG A 157 21.87 7.06 -21.80
C ARG A 157 20.82 6.10 -22.35
N ASP A 158 21.25 5.02 -23.00
CA ASP A 158 20.38 3.91 -23.39
C ASP A 158 20.21 2.97 -22.20
N GLY A 159 19.02 3.00 -21.59
CA GLY A 159 18.67 2.18 -20.43
C GLY A 159 18.79 0.67 -20.69
N THR A 160 18.63 0.22 -21.94
CA THR A 160 18.84 -1.18 -22.32
C THR A 160 20.29 -1.59 -22.09
N VAL A 161 21.22 -0.76 -22.55
CA VAL A 161 22.66 -0.99 -22.45
C VAL A 161 23.10 -0.92 -20.99
N GLN A 162 22.56 0.03 -20.22
CA GLN A 162 22.79 0.14 -18.78
C GLN A 162 22.31 -1.11 -18.04
N ASP A 163 21.10 -1.58 -18.32
CA ASP A 163 20.53 -2.79 -17.69
C ASP A 163 21.39 -4.03 -17.98
N VAL A 164 21.88 -4.21 -19.21
CA VAL A 164 22.80 -5.30 -19.55
C VAL A 164 24.08 -5.23 -18.72
N ALA A 165 24.66 -4.03 -18.57
CA ALA A 165 25.86 -3.83 -17.76
C ALA A 165 25.63 -4.14 -16.28
N LEU A 166 24.49 -3.70 -15.72
CA LEU A 166 24.09 -3.98 -14.33
C LEU A 166 23.89 -5.49 -14.12
N GLY A 167 23.17 -6.17 -15.02
CA GLY A 167 22.95 -7.61 -14.93
C GLY A 167 24.25 -8.43 -15.03
N TYR A 168 25.17 -8.00 -15.90
CA TYR A 168 26.49 -8.59 -16.01
C TYR A 168 27.29 -8.44 -14.71
N ALA A 169 27.34 -7.23 -14.14
CA ALA A 169 28.04 -6.96 -12.89
C ALA A 169 27.46 -7.76 -11.72
N ALA A 170 26.13 -7.81 -11.60
CA ALA A 170 25.44 -8.58 -10.56
C ALA A 170 25.77 -10.08 -10.64
N ALA A 171 25.73 -10.66 -11.83
CA ALA A 171 26.01 -12.08 -12.02
C ALA A 171 27.48 -12.43 -11.77
N ARG A 172 28.43 -11.57 -12.20
CA ARG A 172 29.86 -11.74 -11.88
C ARG A 172 30.10 -11.66 -10.37
N ALA A 173 29.51 -10.68 -9.69
CA ALA A 173 29.61 -10.57 -8.24
C ALA A 173 29.01 -11.79 -7.52
N GLN A 174 27.88 -12.32 -8.00
CA GLN A 174 27.28 -13.54 -7.45
C GLN A 174 28.18 -14.78 -7.64
N SER A 175 28.83 -14.95 -8.80
CA SER A 175 29.61 -16.15 -9.11
C SER A 175 31.05 -16.12 -8.60
N GLU A 176 31.68 -14.94 -8.60
CA GLU A 176 33.10 -14.76 -8.27
C GLU A 176 33.32 -14.03 -6.94
N GLY A 177 32.28 -13.42 -6.36
CA GLY A 177 32.32 -12.78 -5.05
C GLY A 177 33.39 -11.69 -4.95
N GLU A 178 34.14 -11.75 -3.85
CA GLU A 178 35.21 -10.78 -3.54
C GLU A 178 36.30 -10.70 -4.61
N GLN A 179 36.57 -11.80 -5.35
CA GLN A 179 37.61 -11.79 -6.39
C GLN A 179 37.26 -10.81 -7.51
N PHE A 180 36.00 -10.80 -7.94
CA PHE A 180 35.53 -9.86 -8.95
C PHE A 180 35.57 -8.44 -8.41
N LEU A 181 35.05 -8.20 -7.20
CA LEU A 181 35.03 -6.88 -6.58
C LEU A 181 36.45 -6.29 -6.41
N ALA A 182 37.41 -7.10 -5.98
CA ALA A 182 38.80 -6.70 -5.82
C ALA A 182 39.48 -6.36 -7.16
N SER A 183 39.03 -6.96 -8.26
CA SER A 183 39.58 -6.71 -9.60
C SER A 183 39.14 -5.38 -10.22
N LEU A 184 38.02 -4.80 -9.75
CA LEU A 184 37.47 -3.55 -10.26
C LEU A 184 38.27 -2.37 -9.67
N PRO A 185 38.86 -1.46 -10.46
CA PRO A 185 39.58 -0.30 -9.94
C PRO A 185 38.63 0.87 -9.60
N LEU A 186 37.72 0.65 -8.65
CA LEU A 186 36.63 1.58 -8.30
C LEU A 186 37.13 2.98 -7.88
N GLU A 187 38.31 3.06 -7.28
CA GLU A 187 38.97 4.32 -6.88
C GLU A 187 39.21 5.23 -8.08
N ASN A 188 39.46 4.63 -9.25
CA ASN A 188 39.75 5.34 -10.50
C ASN A 188 38.49 5.64 -11.32
N TRP A 189 37.33 5.10 -10.92
CA TRP A 189 36.06 5.33 -11.61
C TRP A 189 35.41 6.64 -11.16
N THR A 190 34.44 7.13 -11.94
CA THR A 190 33.62 8.26 -11.52
C THR A 190 32.71 7.86 -10.36
N ALA A 191 32.35 8.82 -9.50
CA ALA A 191 31.42 8.59 -8.41
C ALA A 191 30.07 8.02 -8.91
N GLU A 192 29.59 8.53 -10.05
CA GLU A 192 28.40 8.04 -10.73
C GLU A 192 28.50 6.55 -11.08
N ALA A 193 29.60 6.11 -11.69
CA ALA A 193 29.77 4.71 -12.08
C ALA A 193 29.83 3.76 -10.88
N VAL A 194 30.48 4.18 -9.79
CA VAL A 194 30.54 3.39 -8.57
C VAL A 194 29.17 3.30 -7.90
N ALA A 195 28.38 4.38 -7.91
CA ALA A 195 27.01 4.36 -7.41
C ALA A 195 26.11 3.41 -8.22
N GLU A 196 26.20 3.45 -9.56
CA GLU A 196 25.43 2.58 -10.46
C GLU A 196 25.79 1.10 -10.25
N ILE A 197 27.08 0.74 -10.23
CA ILE A 197 27.47 -0.66 -10.04
C ILE A 197 27.12 -1.18 -8.64
N ALA A 198 27.19 -0.34 -7.61
CA ALA A 198 26.79 -0.73 -6.26
C ALA A 198 25.30 -1.09 -6.19
N GLY A 199 24.45 -0.50 -7.06
CA GLY A 199 23.05 -0.88 -7.21
C GLY A 199 22.84 -2.28 -7.80
N ALA A 200 23.86 -2.87 -8.43
CA ALA A 200 23.82 -4.24 -8.94
C ALA A 200 24.17 -5.31 -7.88
N PHE A 201 24.67 -4.88 -6.71
CA PHE A 201 25.11 -5.77 -5.65
C PHE A 201 24.06 -5.89 -4.54
N ASN A 202 24.27 -6.82 -3.62
CA ASN A 202 23.36 -7.03 -2.50
C ASN A 202 23.21 -5.75 -1.68
N PHE A 203 21.98 -5.40 -1.34
CA PHE A 203 21.68 -4.32 -0.41
C PHE A 203 22.04 -4.76 1.02
N ALA A 204 23.30 -4.56 1.39
CA ALA A 204 23.90 -5.02 2.65
C ALA A 204 25.14 -4.19 3.00
N SER A 205 25.60 -4.30 4.26
CA SER A 205 26.74 -3.54 4.79
C SER A 205 28.01 -3.63 3.95
N ASP A 206 28.31 -4.81 3.39
CA ASP A 206 29.52 -5.03 2.60
C ASP A 206 29.56 -4.12 1.38
N THR A 207 28.44 -3.96 0.69
CA THR A 207 28.31 -3.06 -0.47
C THR A 207 28.47 -1.61 -0.03
N TRP A 208 27.83 -1.21 1.06
CA TRP A 208 27.90 0.17 1.56
C TRP A 208 29.32 0.54 2.01
N ASN A 209 29.97 -0.36 2.74
CA ASN A 209 31.36 -0.20 3.18
C ASN A 209 32.33 -0.19 1.99
N MET A 210 32.09 -1.00 0.96
CA MET A 210 32.86 -0.94 -0.28
C MET A 210 32.77 0.46 -0.91
N VAL A 211 31.56 1.02 -1.04
CA VAL A 211 31.37 2.39 -1.57
C VAL A 211 32.07 3.42 -0.69
N ARG A 212 31.84 3.39 0.63
CA ARG A 212 32.43 4.31 1.61
C ARG A 212 33.97 4.28 1.60
N ASN A 213 34.56 3.10 1.47
CA ASN A 213 36.03 2.94 1.55
C ASN A 213 36.74 3.26 0.23
N ARG A 214 36.13 2.89 -0.90
CA ARG A 214 36.81 2.94 -2.22
C ARG A 214 36.44 4.18 -3.03
N ARG A 215 35.24 4.73 -2.82
CA ARG A 215 34.77 5.95 -3.49
C ARG A 215 33.72 6.70 -2.64
N PRO A 216 34.12 7.39 -1.56
CA PRO A 216 33.19 8.06 -0.66
C PRO A 216 32.23 9.04 -1.37
N GLU A 217 32.67 9.69 -2.45
CA GLU A 217 31.83 10.65 -3.19
C GLU A 217 30.63 9.99 -3.90
N ALA A 218 30.65 8.67 -4.09
CA ALA A 218 29.56 7.91 -4.70
C ALA A 218 28.42 7.61 -3.72
N GLU A 219 28.65 7.71 -2.41
CA GLU A 219 27.68 7.30 -1.40
C GLU A 219 26.36 8.08 -1.52
N ALA A 220 26.43 9.40 -1.67
CA ALA A 220 25.24 10.24 -1.81
C ALA A 220 24.43 9.90 -3.08
N LEU A 221 25.09 9.52 -4.16
CA LEU A 221 24.45 9.13 -5.42
C LEU A 221 23.79 7.75 -5.30
N TYR A 222 24.45 6.82 -4.62
CA TYR A 222 23.93 5.48 -4.36
C TYR A 222 22.61 5.55 -3.57
N TRP A 223 22.59 6.23 -2.42
CA TRP A 223 21.39 6.32 -1.58
C TRP A 223 20.22 7.04 -2.26
N LYS A 224 20.51 7.98 -3.17
CA LYS A 224 19.49 8.65 -4.00
C LYS A 224 18.79 7.70 -4.99
N ARG A 225 19.41 6.59 -5.39
CA ARG A 225 18.91 5.69 -6.45
C ARG A 225 18.63 4.27 -6.00
N VAL A 226 19.13 3.87 -4.83
CA VAL A 226 19.04 2.49 -4.35
C VAL A 226 17.61 1.97 -4.31
N ARG A 227 17.44 0.71 -4.70
CA ARG A 227 16.17 -0.03 -4.59
C ARG A 227 16.28 -0.99 -3.41
N THR A 228 15.27 -1.01 -2.56
CA THR A 228 15.26 -1.74 -1.28
C THR A 228 14.41 -3.02 -1.32
N LEU A 229 13.73 -3.29 -2.44
CA LEU A 229 12.77 -4.38 -2.56
C LEU A 229 13.43 -5.75 -2.25
N GLY A 230 12.83 -6.50 -1.32
CA GLY A 230 13.29 -7.84 -0.95
C GLY A 230 14.52 -7.87 -0.03
N ALA A 231 14.92 -6.73 0.55
CA ALA A 231 16.06 -6.65 1.46
C ALA A 231 15.89 -7.52 2.73
N GLN A 232 16.94 -8.28 3.07
CA GLN A 232 16.99 -9.12 4.28
C GLN A 232 18.04 -8.58 5.27
N LEU A 233 17.83 -7.36 5.75
CA LEU A 233 18.77 -6.70 6.67
C LEU A 233 18.67 -7.23 8.10
N ASN A 234 19.78 -7.28 8.84
CA ASN A 234 19.70 -7.37 10.30
C ASN A 234 19.27 -6.02 10.93
N GLU A 235 19.03 -5.96 12.24
CA GLU A 235 18.55 -4.74 12.91
C GLU A 235 19.54 -3.56 12.83
N GLY A 236 20.85 -3.82 12.93
CA GLY A 236 21.88 -2.79 12.79
C GLY A 236 22.00 -2.26 11.36
N GLU A 237 21.90 -3.16 10.39
CA GLU A 237 21.87 -2.81 8.96
C GLU A 237 20.63 -2.00 8.59
N LEU A 238 19.48 -2.38 9.15
CA LEU A 238 18.23 -1.66 8.96
C LEU A 238 18.35 -0.22 9.46
N GLU A 239 18.91 -0.03 10.66
CA GLU A 239 19.11 1.30 11.22
C GLU A 239 20.05 2.16 10.36
N ASP A 240 21.21 1.63 9.94
CA ASP A 240 22.15 2.38 9.08
C ASP A 240 21.49 2.74 7.73
N ALA A 241 20.84 1.78 7.09
CA ALA A 241 20.15 1.99 5.81
C ALA A 241 19.08 3.08 5.90
N VAL A 242 18.20 3.01 6.91
CA VAL A 242 17.12 3.99 7.08
C VAL A 242 17.69 5.39 7.32
N ARG A 243 18.72 5.53 8.16
CA ARG A 243 19.37 6.83 8.40
C ARG A 243 19.99 7.40 7.12
N CYS A 244 20.65 6.56 6.33
CA CYS A 244 21.22 6.98 5.04
C CYS A 244 20.14 7.36 4.02
N ILE A 245 19.03 6.62 3.94
CA ILE A 245 17.90 6.89 3.06
C ILE A 245 17.20 8.21 3.44
N LEU A 246 16.99 8.46 4.74
CA LEU A 246 16.43 9.72 5.22
C LEU A 246 17.34 10.91 4.88
N LYS A 247 18.66 10.75 5.08
CA LYS A 247 19.66 11.77 4.68
C LYS A 247 19.67 12.02 3.17
N ALA A 248 19.28 11.03 2.38
CA ALA A 248 19.13 11.15 0.93
C ALA A 248 17.77 11.72 0.49
N GLU A 249 16.94 12.21 1.43
CA GLU A 249 15.63 12.82 1.19
C GLU A 249 14.61 11.85 0.53
N ARG A 250 14.69 10.56 0.90
CA ARG A 250 13.78 9.51 0.40
C ARG A 250 12.93 8.87 1.51
N PRO A 251 12.17 9.65 2.29
CA PRO A 251 11.49 9.15 3.47
C PRO A 251 10.43 8.08 3.20
N LEU A 252 9.80 8.05 2.01
CA LEU A 252 8.86 6.99 1.66
C LEU A 252 9.54 5.62 1.47
N VAL A 253 10.80 5.60 1.01
CA VAL A 253 11.56 4.35 0.90
C VAL A 253 12.00 3.86 2.28
N ALA A 254 12.33 4.79 3.18
CA ALA A 254 12.59 4.46 4.59
C ALA A 254 11.33 3.92 5.28
N LEU A 255 10.17 4.49 4.96
CA LEU A 255 8.87 4.09 5.48
C LEU A 255 8.52 2.64 5.06
N ASP A 256 8.59 2.31 3.77
CA ASP A 256 8.39 0.96 3.24
C ASP A 256 9.34 -0.06 3.91
N LEU A 257 10.63 0.29 4.00
CA LEU A 257 11.65 -0.58 4.58
C LEU A 257 11.39 -0.87 6.07
N LEU A 258 11.00 0.15 6.85
CA LEU A 258 10.63 -0.03 8.26
C LEU A 258 9.34 -0.81 8.43
N THR A 259 8.33 -0.55 7.60
CA THR A 259 7.05 -1.27 7.65
C THR A 259 7.26 -2.76 7.41
N SER A 260 8.00 -3.10 6.34
CA SER A 260 8.41 -4.46 6.02
C SER A 260 9.19 -5.11 7.17
N ALA A 261 10.08 -4.37 7.83
CA ALA A 261 10.85 -4.87 8.97
C ALA A 261 9.98 -5.16 10.21
N ILE A 262 9.04 -4.27 10.53
CA ILE A 262 8.10 -4.43 11.65
C ILE A 262 7.18 -5.63 11.42
N GLN A 263 6.69 -5.83 10.19
CA GLN A 263 5.93 -7.02 9.82
C GLN A 263 6.75 -8.31 9.92
N GLY A 264 8.04 -8.23 9.58
CA GLY A 264 9.04 -9.27 9.83
C GLY A 264 9.40 -9.46 11.31
N LYS A 265 8.74 -8.76 12.24
CA LYS A 265 8.95 -8.79 13.70
C LYS A 265 10.34 -8.33 14.16
N LYS A 266 11.02 -7.49 13.38
CA LYS A 266 12.28 -6.86 13.79
C LYS A 266 12.00 -5.73 14.77
N LYS A 267 12.94 -5.48 15.69
CA LYS A 267 12.87 -4.32 16.58
C LYS A 267 13.42 -3.10 15.86
N VAL A 268 12.66 -2.02 15.94
CA VAL A 268 13.03 -0.71 15.38
C VAL A 268 13.13 0.29 16.53
N PRO A 269 14.23 1.06 16.65
CA PRO A 269 14.33 2.13 17.62
C PRO A 269 13.20 3.14 17.45
N TRP A 270 12.57 3.52 18.56
CA TRP A 270 11.40 4.42 18.55
C TRP A 270 11.69 5.73 17.83
N ASP A 271 12.82 6.38 18.14
CA ASP A 271 13.23 7.65 17.50
C ASP A 271 13.39 7.52 16.00
N LEU A 272 13.94 6.39 15.51
CA LEU A 272 14.14 6.16 14.08
C LEU A 272 12.80 6.03 13.34
N ALA A 273 11.85 5.30 13.92
CA ALA A 273 10.50 5.19 13.38
C ALA A 273 9.79 6.54 13.41
N ALA A 274 9.89 7.29 14.51
CA ALA A 274 9.29 8.62 14.63
C ALA A 274 9.90 9.63 13.64
N ASP A 275 11.23 9.64 13.46
CA ASP A 275 11.94 10.46 12.46
C ASP A 275 11.45 10.15 11.05
N THR A 276 11.22 8.86 10.76
CA THR A 276 10.72 8.40 9.45
C THR A 276 9.29 8.87 9.21
N VAL A 277 8.38 8.70 10.18
CA VAL A 277 6.99 9.17 10.07
C VAL A 277 6.94 10.70 9.94
N ASP A 278 7.74 11.43 10.73
CA ASP A 278 7.84 12.89 10.62
C ASP A 278 8.24 13.31 9.20
N ALA A 279 9.33 12.75 8.68
CA ALA A 279 9.83 13.09 7.35
C ALA A 279 8.84 12.68 6.24
N ALA A 280 8.24 11.49 6.33
CA ALA A 280 7.30 10.98 5.34
C ALA A 280 5.97 11.77 5.33
N SER A 281 5.49 12.22 6.50
CA SER A 281 4.26 13.02 6.62
C SER A 281 4.34 14.40 5.97
N LEU A 282 5.55 14.90 5.70
CA LEU A 282 5.80 16.21 5.09
C LEU A 282 6.00 16.14 3.58
N VAL A 283 6.03 14.94 2.99
CA VAL A 283 6.21 14.80 1.55
C VAL A 283 4.94 15.27 0.84
N SER A 284 5.04 16.43 0.17
CA SER A 284 4.06 16.84 -0.82
C SER A 284 4.06 15.83 -1.96
N VAL A 285 2.90 15.27 -2.25
CA VAL A 285 2.69 14.28 -3.31
C VAL A 285 2.72 14.99 -4.65
N ASP A 286 3.91 15.37 -5.10
CA ASP A 286 4.12 15.68 -6.51
C ASP A 286 4.13 14.35 -7.28
N HIS A 287 3.64 14.35 -8.53
CA HIS A 287 3.37 13.14 -9.33
C HIS A 287 4.61 12.33 -9.76
N THR A 288 5.74 12.47 -9.06
CA THR A 288 7.05 11.90 -9.38
C THR A 288 7.48 10.72 -8.49
N LEU A 289 6.60 10.25 -7.60
CA LEU A 289 6.91 9.16 -6.66
C LEU A 289 6.68 7.77 -7.29
N ASP A 290 7.62 6.86 -7.05
CA ASP A 290 7.56 5.44 -7.46
C ASP A 290 6.53 4.61 -6.65
N VAL A 291 5.97 5.17 -5.57
CA VAL A 291 5.04 4.48 -4.65
C VAL A 291 3.62 5.08 -4.76
N PRO A 292 2.57 4.27 -4.96
CA PRO A 292 1.19 4.73 -4.96
C PRO A 292 0.81 5.44 -3.65
N LEU A 293 0.15 6.59 -3.75
CA LEU A 293 -0.24 7.43 -2.61
C LEU A 293 -0.97 6.66 -1.49
N GLN A 294 -1.77 5.66 -1.84
CA GLN A 294 -2.56 4.88 -0.88
C GLN A 294 -1.69 3.90 -0.07
N GLU A 295 -0.62 3.36 -0.66
CA GLU A 295 0.30 2.45 0.04
C GLU A 295 1.05 3.23 1.13
N SER A 296 1.56 4.42 0.81
CA SER A 296 2.26 5.28 1.76
C SER A 296 1.42 5.68 2.99
N ILE A 297 0.11 5.90 2.83
CA ILE A 297 -0.76 6.28 3.97
C ILE A 297 -0.96 5.10 4.92
N TRP A 298 -1.16 3.90 4.37
CA TRP A 298 -1.29 2.70 5.20
C TRP A 298 0.01 2.43 5.98
N GLU A 299 1.18 2.56 5.34
CA GLU A 299 2.48 2.41 6.02
C GLU A 299 2.68 3.44 7.14
N LEU A 300 2.30 4.70 6.92
CA LEU A 300 2.31 5.74 7.95
C LEU A 300 1.44 5.35 9.15
N CYS A 301 0.25 4.78 8.90
CA CYS A 301 -0.64 4.30 9.94
C CYS A 301 -0.02 3.12 10.71
N GLU A 302 0.59 2.15 10.01
CA GLU A 302 1.22 0.99 10.64
C GLU A 302 2.43 1.36 11.51
N LEU A 303 3.31 2.24 11.04
CA LEU A 303 4.41 2.74 11.87
C LEU A 303 3.89 3.53 13.07
N THR A 304 2.83 4.33 12.91
CA THR A 304 2.27 5.08 14.04
C THR A 304 1.62 4.14 15.06
N LYS A 305 0.94 3.08 14.62
CA LYS A 305 0.45 2.00 15.51
C LYS A 305 1.59 1.32 16.25
N TYR A 306 2.74 1.10 15.58
CA TYR A 306 3.94 0.60 16.23
C TYR A 306 4.43 1.55 17.33
N LEU A 307 4.51 2.86 17.05
CA LEU A 307 4.90 3.88 18.03
C LEU A 307 3.93 3.95 19.22
N GLN A 308 2.62 3.81 19.00
CA GLN A 308 1.59 3.79 20.04
C GLN A 308 1.73 2.62 21.03
N ASN A 309 2.32 1.51 20.60
CA ASN A 309 2.45 0.32 21.44
C ASN A 309 3.66 0.38 22.40
N ASP A 310 4.49 1.42 22.31
CA ASP A 310 5.62 1.64 23.20
C ASP A 310 5.29 2.68 24.30
N PRO A 311 5.07 2.26 25.55
CA PRO A 311 4.76 3.18 26.65
C PRO A 311 5.94 4.06 27.07
N ALA A 312 7.17 3.73 26.67
CA ALA A 312 8.36 4.52 26.96
C ALA A 312 8.64 5.60 25.90
N GLY A 313 7.86 5.62 24.81
CA GLY A 313 8.00 6.59 23.72
C GLY A 313 7.59 8.01 24.12
N ASP A 314 8.08 9.00 23.35
CA ASP A 314 7.73 10.41 23.53
C ASP A 314 6.26 10.67 23.14
N GLN A 315 5.43 10.83 24.18
CA GLN A 315 3.99 11.02 24.02
C GLN A 315 3.63 12.36 23.38
N GLU A 316 4.42 13.42 23.61
CA GLU A 316 4.16 14.73 23.00
C GLU A 316 4.41 14.66 21.48
N ARG A 317 5.49 13.99 21.07
CA ARG A 317 5.78 13.77 19.66
C ARG A 317 4.73 12.86 19.01
N LEU A 318 4.32 11.78 19.68
CA LEU A 318 3.26 10.90 19.19
C LEU A 318 1.93 11.65 19.00
N THR A 319 1.57 12.54 19.93
CA THR A 319 0.38 13.40 19.83
C THR A 319 0.40 14.26 18.56
N LYS A 320 1.54 14.86 18.25
CA LYS A 320 1.72 15.67 17.01
C LYS A 320 1.63 14.80 15.76
N LEU A 321 2.17 13.58 15.79
CA LEU A 321 2.11 12.63 14.67
C LEU A 321 0.68 12.17 14.41
N GLU A 322 -0.04 11.73 15.45
CA GLU A 322 -1.45 11.34 15.33
C GLU A 322 -2.30 12.47 14.75
N TRP A 323 -2.08 13.71 15.22
CA TRP A 323 -2.84 14.88 14.74
C TRP A 323 -2.67 15.11 13.25
N ARG A 324 -1.44 14.94 12.72
CA ARG A 324 -1.17 15.09 11.29
C ARG A 324 -1.82 13.99 10.45
N LEU A 325 -2.03 12.80 11.01
CA LEU A 325 -2.59 11.66 10.29
C LEU A 325 -4.12 11.65 10.25
N LEU A 326 -4.82 12.37 11.13
CA LEU A 326 -6.29 12.45 11.16
C LEU A 326 -6.94 12.62 9.78
N PRO A 327 -6.58 13.62 8.95
CA PRO A 327 -7.22 13.80 7.64
C PRO A 327 -6.85 12.72 6.61
N LEU A 328 -5.76 11.97 6.83
CA LEU A 328 -5.23 10.98 5.89
C LEU A 328 -5.74 9.56 6.22
N ALA A 329 -5.97 9.28 7.50
CA ALA A 329 -6.12 7.92 8.02
C ALA A 329 -7.57 7.43 8.10
N ARG A 330 -8.57 8.25 7.71
CA ARG A 330 -10.01 7.94 7.82
C ARG A 330 -10.43 6.58 7.26
N HIS A 331 -9.71 6.07 6.26
CA HIS A 331 -10.02 4.78 5.60
C HIS A 331 -9.02 3.66 5.90
N ASN A 332 -8.07 3.86 6.83
CA ASN A 332 -6.92 2.96 7.04
C ASN A 332 -6.93 2.23 8.40
N ASP A 333 -8.11 2.05 9.01
CA ASP A 333 -8.29 1.37 10.30
C ASP A 333 -7.30 1.89 11.36
N PHE A 334 -7.26 3.21 11.52
CA PHE A 334 -6.35 3.91 12.41
C PHE A 334 -7.16 4.61 13.51
N ALA A 335 -6.80 4.36 14.76
CA ALA A 335 -7.36 5.05 15.92
C ALA A 335 -6.26 5.91 16.57
N PRO A 336 -6.47 7.23 16.72
CA PRO A 336 -5.53 8.14 17.38
C PRO A 336 -5.62 7.98 18.91
N LYS A 337 -5.08 6.87 19.43
CA LYS A 337 -5.22 6.44 20.83
C LYS A 337 -4.69 7.48 21.82
N THR A 338 -3.58 8.15 21.49
CA THR A 338 -2.98 9.14 22.38
C THR A 338 -3.85 10.39 22.44
N LEU A 339 -4.36 10.88 21.30
CA LEU A 339 -5.29 12.01 21.26
C LEU A 339 -6.63 11.68 21.93
N HIS A 340 -7.17 10.48 21.73
CA HIS A 340 -8.40 10.03 22.40
C HIS A 340 -8.23 9.95 23.93
N ALA A 341 -7.06 9.50 24.40
CA ALA A 341 -6.75 9.48 25.82
C ALA A 341 -6.63 10.91 26.38
N GLU A 342 -6.01 11.83 25.64
CA GLU A 342 -5.89 13.23 26.04
C GLU A 342 -7.26 13.93 26.07
N LEU A 343 -8.15 13.65 25.11
CA LEU A 343 -9.55 14.13 25.15
C LEU A 343 -10.25 13.70 26.44
N GLY A 344 -10.12 12.42 26.82
CA GLY A 344 -10.75 11.90 28.03
C GLY A 344 -10.14 12.39 29.34
N ARG A 345 -8.89 12.86 29.31
CA ARG A 345 -8.15 13.30 30.50
C ARG A 345 -8.21 14.81 30.72
N ASN A 346 -8.22 15.60 29.66
CA ASN A 346 -8.00 17.04 29.70
C ASN A 346 -9.21 17.82 29.16
N PRO A 347 -10.06 18.38 30.05
CA PRO A 347 -11.20 19.21 29.68
C PRO A 347 -10.84 20.41 28.79
N GLY A 348 -9.64 20.97 28.98
CA GLY A 348 -9.15 22.10 28.21
C GLY A 348 -8.84 21.72 26.77
N PHE A 349 -8.18 20.58 26.56
CA PHE A 349 -7.92 20.07 25.21
C PHE A 349 -9.22 19.78 24.45
N PHE A 350 -10.21 19.17 25.10
CA PHE A 350 -11.55 18.98 24.50
C PHE A 350 -12.18 20.32 24.06
N ALA A 351 -12.12 21.36 24.91
CA ALA A 351 -12.62 22.68 24.58
C ALA A 351 -11.84 23.35 23.42
N GLU A 352 -10.53 23.12 23.32
CA GLU A 352 -9.70 23.57 22.20
C GLU A 352 -10.11 22.91 20.88
N VAL A 353 -10.36 21.60 20.88
CA VAL A 353 -10.83 20.86 19.69
C VAL A 353 -12.20 21.34 19.25
N ILE A 354 -13.13 21.59 20.18
CA ILE A 354 -14.42 22.23 19.87
C ILE A 354 -14.20 23.62 19.27
N ALA A 355 -13.28 24.41 19.81
CA ALA A 355 -13.01 25.76 19.32
C ALA A 355 -12.37 25.77 17.92
N ALA A 356 -11.62 24.72 17.57
CA ALA A 356 -11.04 24.51 16.25
C ALA A 356 -12.12 24.18 15.19
N GLN A 357 -13.13 23.40 15.56
CA GLN A 357 -14.21 23.00 14.63
C GLN A 357 -15.34 24.05 14.56
N PHE A 358 -15.69 24.67 15.69
CA PHE A 358 -16.87 25.52 15.83
C PHE A 358 -16.54 26.96 16.20
N ARG A 359 -17.25 27.90 15.56
CA ARG A 359 -17.16 29.33 15.86
C ARG A 359 -17.86 29.66 17.18
N ALA A 360 -17.41 30.71 17.85
CA ALA A 360 -18.11 31.25 19.00
C ALA A 360 -19.48 31.84 18.58
N LYS A 361 -20.48 31.77 19.46
CA LYS A 361 -21.86 32.20 19.16
C LYS A 361 -21.96 33.66 18.69
N GLY A 362 -21.10 34.54 19.21
CA GLY A 362 -21.05 35.96 18.85
C GLY A 362 -20.10 36.32 17.70
N GLU A 363 -19.37 35.36 17.14
CA GLU A 363 -18.37 35.65 16.11
C GLU A 363 -19.03 35.85 14.73
N PRO A 364 -18.80 36.99 14.04
CA PRO A 364 -19.34 37.20 12.71
C PRO A 364 -18.78 36.18 11.72
N ARG A 365 -19.60 35.79 10.73
CA ARG A 365 -19.15 34.92 9.65
C ARG A 365 -18.10 35.65 8.82
N ASP A 366 -16.85 35.22 8.95
CA ASP A 366 -15.73 35.73 8.18
C ASP A 366 -15.44 34.80 7.00
N GLU A 367 -15.85 35.22 5.80
CA GLU A 367 -15.64 34.46 4.56
C GLU A 367 -14.16 34.30 4.20
N GLN A 368 -13.29 35.19 4.66
CA GLN A 368 -11.84 35.10 4.43
C GLN A 368 -11.21 34.03 5.34
N LYS A 369 -11.69 33.87 6.57
CA LYS A 369 -11.28 32.75 7.45
C LYS A 369 -11.74 31.38 6.92
N LEU A 370 -12.88 31.33 6.24
CA LEU A 370 -13.41 30.11 5.61
C LEU A 370 -12.61 29.68 4.38
N ALA A 371 -11.94 30.62 3.70
CA ALA A 371 -11.10 30.35 2.53
C ALA A 371 -9.64 30.00 2.87
N ASP A 372 -9.26 30.03 4.16
CA ASP A 372 -7.91 29.68 4.61
C ASP A 372 -7.73 28.15 4.67
N PRO A 373 -6.91 27.54 3.78
CA PRO A 373 -6.73 26.09 3.73
C PRO A 373 -6.20 25.50 5.04
N ARG A 374 -5.43 26.28 5.82
CA ARG A 374 -4.88 25.79 7.10
C ARG A 374 -5.97 25.66 8.15
N LYS A 375 -6.92 26.59 8.17
CA LYS A 375 -8.06 26.54 9.11
C LYS A 375 -9.04 25.46 8.72
N GLN A 376 -9.25 25.26 7.42
CA GLN A 376 -10.06 24.15 6.93
C GLN A 376 -9.46 22.80 7.36
N ALA A 377 -8.17 22.57 7.10
CA ALA A 377 -7.48 21.35 7.52
C ALA A 377 -7.53 21.12 9.04
N LEU A 378 -7.39 22.20 9.82
CA LEU A 378 -7.51 22.13 11.28
C LEU A 378 -8.93 21.73 11.72
N ALA A 379 -9.96 22.30 11.11
CA ALA A 379 -11.35 21.98 11.42
C ALA A 379 -11.74 20.56 11.00
N GLU A 380 -11.23 20.08 9.86
CA GLU A 380 -11.41 18.70 9.39
C GLU A 380 -10.73 17.70 10.35
N ALA A 381 -9.48 17.97 10.76
CA ALA A 381 -8.81 17.15 11.77
C ALA A 381 -9.54 17.13 13.11
N ALA A 382 -10.03 18.29 13.58
CA ALA A 382 -10.81 18.38 14.82
C ALA A 382 -12.13 17.59 14.71
N HIS A 383 -12.81 17.66 13.56
CA HIS A 383 -14.00 16.86 13.29
C HIS A 383 -13.69 15.36 13.33
N ASP A 384 -12.64 14.91 12.63
CA ASP A 384 -12.27 13.50 12.54
C ASP A 384 -11.82 12.93 13.88
N LEU A 385 -11.18 13.76 14.71
CA LEU A 385 -10.81 13.38 16.07
C LEU A 385 -12.04 13.18 16.95
N LEU A 386 -13.01 14.09 16.92
CA LEU A 386 -14.25 13.98 17.70
C LEU A 386 -15.14 12.84 17.22
N ASP A 387 -15.29 12.68 15.90
CA ASP A 387 -16.11 11.63 15.29
C ASP A 387 -15.59 10.22 15.61
N SER A 388 -14.26 10.05 15.61
CA SER A 388 -13.64 8.76 15.94
C SER A 388 -13.55 8.47 17.44
N TRP A 389 -13.90 9.42 18.32
CA TRP A 389 -13.71 9.27 19.76
C TRP A 389 -14.87 8.53 20.43
N VAL A 390 -14.60 7.32 20.90
CA VAL A 390 -15.62 6.47 21.56
C VAL A 390 -15.47 6.36 23.08
N GLY A 391 -14.47 7.00 23.66
CA GLY A 391 -14.15 6.87 25.09
C GLY A 391 -15.01 7.75 26.00
N ILE A 392 -15.37 7.27 27.20
CA ILE A 392 -16.02 8.12 28.22
C ILE A 392 -14.99 8.55 29.28
N PRO A 393 -14.88 9.85 29.60
CA PRO A 393 -14.05 10.32 30.71
C PRO A 393 -14.38 9.61 32.03
N GLY A 394 -13.35 9.20 32.78
CA GLY A 394 -13.51 8.44 34.02
C GLY A 394 -13.75 6.94 33.83
N THR A 395 -13.62 6.40 32.62
CA THR A 395 -13.65 4.94 32.38
C THR A 395 -12.46 4.26 33.08
N ARG A 396 -12.76 3.23 33.88
CA ARG A 396 -11.77 2.39 34.58
C ARG A 396 -11.37 1.19 33.74
N ALA A 397 -10.32 0.48 34.18
CA ALA A 397 -9.82 -0.72 33.51
C ALA A 397 -10.85 -1.87 33.42
N ASP A 398 -11.88 -1.88 34.28
CA ASP A 398 -12.98 -2.84 34.27
C ASP A 398 -14.16 -2.42 33.37
N GLY A 399 -14.06 -1.27 32.69
CA GLY A 399 -15.12 -0.71 31.84
C GLY A 399 -16.20 0.07 32.60
N SER A 400 -16.13 0.14 33.94
CA SER A 400 -17.03 0.97 34.74
C SER A 400 -16.65 2.45 34.65
N ILE A 401 -17.62 3.34 34.80
CA ILE A 401 -17.39 4.79 34.78
C ILE A 401 -17.39 5.33 36.20
N ASP A 402 -16.32 6.05 36.54
CA ASP A 402 -16.25 6.82 37.77
C ASP A 402 -17.03 8.13 37.68
N PHE A 403 -18.23 8.15 38.25
CA PHE A 403 -19.13 9.30 38.20
C PHE A 403 -18.48 10.60 38.71
N ALA A 404 -17.67 10.55 39.78
CA ALA A 404 -17.06 11.77 40.32
C ALA A 404 -16.05 12.37 39.33
N THR A 405 -15.21 11.54 38.73
CA THR A 405 -14.26 11.96 37.69
C THR A 405 -14.98 12.48 36.45
N LEU A 406 -16.00 11.75 35.97
CA LEU A 406 -16.79 12.18 34.82
C LEU A 406 -17.47 13.54 35.07
N LYS A 407 -18.12 13.69 36.22
CA LYS A 407 -18.83 14.93 36.57
C LYS A 407 -17.89 16.13 36.61
N ASN A 408 -16.73 16.00 37.26
CA ASN A 408 -15.75 17.08 37.33
C ASN A 408 -15.25 17.45 35.93
N TRP A 409 -14.92 16.45 35.10
CA TRP A 409 -14.49 16.68 33.72
C TRP A 409 -15.56 17.42 32.90
N VAL A 410 -16.84 17.03 33.02
CA VAL A 410 -17.97 17.69 32.35
C VAL A 410 -18.13 19.14 32.82
N ASP A 411 -18.09 19.38 34.12
CA ASP A 411 -18.24 20.72 34.69
C ASP A 411 -17.09 21.65 34.23
N ASP A 412 -15.86 21.16 34.24
CA ASP A 412 -14.68 21.89 33.78
C ASP A 412 -14.76 22.20 32.28
N SER A 413 -15.12 21.22 31.44
CA SER A 413 -15.30 21.42 29.99
C SER A 413 -16.38 22.46 29.70
N ARG A 414 -17.51 22.42 30.43
CA ARG A 414 -18.60 23.39 30.27
C ARG A 414 -18.16 24.78 30.71
N GLN A 415 -17.43 24.91 31.82
CA GLN A 415 -16.90 26.19 32.29
C GLN A 415 -15.94 26.82 31.27
N ILE A 416 -15.03 26.03 30.67
CA ILE A 416 -14.08 26.53 29.67
C ILE A 416 -14.80 26.92 28.37
N CYS A 417 -15.78 26.12 27.91
CA CYS A 417 -16.55 26.44 26.72
C CYS A 417 -17.49 27.64 26.92
N GLU A 418 -18.05 27.83 28.12
CA GLU A 418 -18.84 29.02 28.46
C GLU A 418 -17.99 30.28 28.40
N ALA A 419 -16.78 30.26 28.97
CA ALA A 419 -15.84 31.38 28.92
C ALA A 419 -15.44 31.77 27.47
N ASN A 420 -15.63 30.86 26.51
CA ASN A 420 -15.31 31.05 25.09
C ASN A 420 -16.54 31.08 24.16
N ASP A 421 -17.73 31.37 24.71
CA ASP A 421 -19.02 31.50 23.98
C ASP A 421 -19.41 30.26 23.14
N ARG A 422 -19.10 29.07 23.66
CA ARG A 422 -19.33 27.76 23.02
C ARG A 422 -20.08 26.75 23.90
N LEU A 423 -20.75 27.19 24.96
CA LEU A 423 -21.47 26.30 25.87
C LEU A 423 -22.53 25.43 25.16
N GLU A 424 -23.33 26.02 24.25
CA GLU A 424 -24.38 25.26 23.55
C GLU A 424 -23.82 24.13 22.68
N ILE A 425 -22.70 24.35 22.00
CA ILE A 425 -22.09 23.31 21.16
C ILE A 425 -21.34 22.28 22.00
N CYS A 426 -20.71 22.72 23.10
CA CYS A 426 -20.12 21.83 24.10
C CYS A 426 -21.17 20.84 24.62
N ASP A 427 -22.34 21.33 25.03
CA ASP A 427 -23.43 20.46 25.49
C ASP A 427 -23.87 19.47 24.40
N VAL A 428 -23.94 19.87 23.11
CA VAL A 428 -24.24 18.91 22.02
C VAL A 428 -23.16 17.83 21.90
N MET A 429 -21.88 18.21 21.88
CA MET A 429 -20.77 17.24 21.75
C MET A 429 -20.69 16.31 22.96
N LEU A 430 -20.93 16.81 24.17
CA LEU A 430 -21.03 16.01 25.39
C LEU A 430 -22.17 14.98 25.29
N GLY A 431 -23.33 15.42 24.81
CA GLY A 431 -24.47 14.54 24.58
C GLY A 431 -24.15 13.42 23.59
N GLU A 432 -23.55 13.78 22.45
CA GLU A 432 -23.12 12.82 21.44
C GLU A 432 -22.14 11.81 22.01
N GLN A 433 -21.17 12.26 22.82
CA GLN A 433 -20.23 11.36 23.49
C GLN A 433 -20.93 10.38 24.44
N PHE A 434 -21.98 10.80 25.15
CA PHE A 434 -22.73 9.90 26.04
C PHE A 434 -23.53 8.81 25.32
N SER A 435 -23.74 8.94 24.01
CA SER A 435 -24.24 7.80 23.22
C SER A 435 -23.26 6.61 23.26
N CYS A 436 -21.96 6.85 23.46
CA CYS A 436 -20.93 5.80 23.53
C CYS A 436 -20.82 5.16 24.93
N ALA A 437 -21.65 5.58 25.90
CA ALA A 437 -21.60 5.03 27.24
C ALA A 437 -21.93 3.52 27.24
N PRO A 438 -21.26 2.70 28.07
CA PRO A 438 -21.60 1.29 28.22
C PRO A 438 -22.97 1.11 28.90
N PRO A 439 -23.59 -0.06 28.78
CA PRO A 439 -24.72 -0.45 29.61
C PRO A 439 -24.27 -0.76 31.06
N ASP A 440 -25.19 -0.68 32.00
CA ASP A 440 -24.98 -1.19 33.36
C ASP A 440 -24.95 -2.73 33.39
N PRO A 441 -24.47 -3.35 34.50
CA PRO A 441 -24.44 -4.81 34.63
C PRO A 441 -25.82 -5.50 34.49
N ASP A 442 -26.91 -4.77 34.69
CA ASP A 442 -28.28 -5.25 34.50
C ASP A 442 -28.77 -5.17 33.03
N GLY A 443 -27.93 -4.66 32.13
CA GLY A 443 -28.22 -4.49 30.70
C GLY A 443 -28.95 -3.20 30.35
N THR A 444 -29.25 -2.34 31.33
CA THR A 444 -29.86 -1.04 31.10
C THR A 444 -28.86 -0.08 30.48
N TRP A 445 -29.30 0.67 29.46
CA TRP A 445 -28.46 1.65 28.77
C TRP A 445 -29.15 3.02 28.71
N PRO A 446 -28.40 4.13 28.82
CA PRO A 446 -26.97 4.21 29.15
C PRO A 446 -26.69 3.94 30.63
N CYS A 447 -25.43 3.68 31.01
CA CYS A 447 -25.04 3.45 32.41
C CYS A 447 -25.50 4.57 33.37
N GLU A 448 -25.64 4.25 34.65
CA GLU A 448 -26.10 5.18 35.69
C GLU A 448 -25.33 6.50 35.70
N ALA A 449 -23.99 6.47 35.56
CA ALA A 449 -23.17 7.68 35.56
C ALA A 449 -23.53 8.64 34.42
N ALA A 450 -23.81 8.14 33.21
CA ALA A 450 -24.23 8.98 32.08
C ALA A 450 -25.63 9.57 32.31
N ARG A 451 -26.56 8.76 32.86
CA ARG A 451 -27.93 9.22 33.18
C ARG A 451 -27.94 10.35 34.20
N GLU A 452 -27.13 10.22 35.26
CA GLU A 452 -26.97 11.27 36.27
C GLU A 452 -26.46 12.59 35.65
N ILE A 453 -25.55 12.54 34.67
CA ILE A 453 -25.11 13.75 33.96
C ILE A 453 -26.21 14.35 33.06
N LEU A 454 -26.93 13.51 32.30
CA LEU A 454 -28.03 13.94 31.43
C LEU A 454 -29.19 14.60 32.22
N GLU A 455 -29.40 14.17 33.47
CA GLU A 455 -30.33 14.84 34.39
C GLU A 455 -29.75 16.14 34.96
N ALA A 456 -28.48 16.15 35.37
CA ALA A 456 -27.85 17.30 35.99
C ALA A 456 -27.68 18.49 35.02
N VAL A 457 -27.38 18.23 33.75
CA VAL A 457 -27.25 19.27 32.73
C VAL A 457 -28.62 19.62 32.17
N SER A 458 -29.14 20.78 32.58
CA SER A 458 -30.53 21.19 32.31
C SER A 458 -30.82 21.66 30.89
N THR A 459 -29.80 21.84 30.03
CA THR A 459 -29.98 22.32 28.66
C THR A 459 -30.61 21.24 27.77
N ASP A 460 -31.45 21.61 26.81
CA ASP A 460 -32.00 20.65 25.82
C ASP A 460 -30.93 20.23 24.78
N LYS A 461 -29.84 20.99 24.69
CA LYS A 461 -28.73 20.76 23.75
C LYS A 461 -28.02 19.44 23.99
N ILE A 462 -27.81 19.08 25.26
CA ILE A 462 -27.18 17.80 25.60
C ILE A 462 -28.04 16.60 25.19
N LEU A 463 -29.36 16.68 25.37
CA LEU A 463 -30.27 15.62 24.95
C LEU A 463 -30.29 15.51 23.42
N ARG A 464 -30.28 16.63 22.69
CA ARG A 464 -30.17 16.61 21.21
C ARG A 464 -28.88 15.98 20.74
N GLY A 465 -27.76 16.31 21.39
CA GLY A 465 -26.47 15.68 21.10
C GLY A 465 -26.52 14.17 21.29
N PHE A 466 -27.12 13.73 22.39
CA PHE A 466 -27.32 12.31 22.68
C PHE A 466 -28.18 11.62 21.62
N ASP A 467 -29.30 12.23 21.23
CA ASP A 467 -30.16 11.73 20.15
C ASP A 467 -29.38 11.60 18.83
N CYS A 468 -28.58 12.61 18.46
CA CYS A 468 -27.71 12.59 17.27
C CYS A 468 -26.67 11.47 17.33
N GLY A 469 -25.97 11.31 18.46
CA GLY A 469 -24.95 10.27 18.62
C GLY A 469 -25.52 8.87 18.46
N VAL A 470 -26.70 8.60 19.04
CA VAL A 470 -27.39 7.31 18.88
C VAL A 470 -27.77 7.05 17.41
N ALA A 471 -28.20 8.07 16.69
CA ALA A 471 -28.49 7.96 15.26
C ALA A 471 -27.21 7.68 14.45
N ASN A 472 -26.10 8.37 14.75
CA ASN A 472 -24.81 8.21 14.07
C ASN A 472 -24.23 6.79 14.27
N GLN A 473 -24.36 6.22 15.47
CA GLN A 473 -23.92 4.85 15.75
C GLN A 473 -24.64 3.77 14.94
N ARG A 474 -25.87 4.04 14.48
CA ARG A 474 -26.59 3.08 13.60
C ARG A 474 -25.87 2.89 12.26
N GLY A 475 -25.18 3.92 11.78
CA GLY A 475 -24.47 3.90 10.52
C GLY A 475 -25.35 3.61 9.29
N THR A 476 -24.70 3.28 8.18
CA THR A 476 -25.40 2.87 6.95
C THR A 476 -25.87 1.43 7.09
N HIS A 477 -27.18 1.22 7.04
CA HIS A 477 -27.78 -0.11 7.04
C HIS A 477 -28.44 -0.39 5.69
N TRP A 478 -28.26 -1.61 5.19
CA TRP A 478 -28.87 -2.07 3.94
C TRP A 478 -29.95 -3.09 4.25
N LYS A 479 -31.10 -2.97 3.60
CA LYS A 479 -32.18 -3.95 3.66
C LYS A 479 -32.65 -4.31 2.26
N SER A 480 -33.21 -5.52 2.11
CA SER A 480 -33.82 -5.94 0.86
C SER A 480 -35.07 -5.10 0.57
N MET A 481 -35.32 -4.78 -0.70
CA MET A 481 -36.45 -3.94 -1.14
C MET A 481 -37.82 -4.46 -0.69
N THR A 482 -37.95 -5.75 -0.37
CA THR A 482 -39.20 -6.38 0.07
C THR A 482 -39.33 -6.51 1.57
N LYS A 483 -38.35 -6.06 2.36
CA LYS A 483 -38.43 -6.07 3.83
C LYS A 483 -38.97 -4.72 4.31
N GLY A 484 -40.12 -4.74 4.99
CA GLY A 484 -40.68 -3.58 5.70
C GLY A 484 -39.94 -3.26 7.01
N GLY A 485 -40.56 -2.44 7.86
CA GLY A 485 -39.94 -1.78 9.02
C GLY A 485 -39.71 -2.63 10.28
N GLU A 486 -39.56 -3.95 10.18
CA GLU A 486 -39.49 -4.82 11.38
C GLU A 486 -38.24 -4.56 12.24
N GLN A 487 -37.09 -4.32 11.60
CA GLN A 487 -35.84 -3.99 12.29
C GLN A 487 -35.98 -2.70 13.11
N GLU A 488 -36.59 -1.68 12.53
CA GLU A 488 -36.84 -0.41 13.20
C GLU A 488 -37.82 -0.58 14.37
N ARG A 489 -38.84 -1.45 14.25
CA ARG A 489 -39.74 -1.76 15.37
C ARG A 489 -39.03 -2.47 16.53
N GLU A 490 -38.08 -3.36 16.25
CA GLU A 490 -37.26 -3.98 17.30
C GLU A 490 -36.42 -2.94 18.05
N LEU A 491 -35.82 -1.99 17.32
CA LEU A 491 -35.09 -0.86 17.91
C LEU A 491 -36.02 0.03 18.75
N ALA A 492 -37.19 0.39 18.22
CA ALA A 492 -38.18 1.17 18.96
C ALA A 492 -38.60 0.49 20.27
N LYS A 493 -38.88 -0.83 20.24
CA LYS A 493 -39.18 -1.62 21.44
C LYS A 493 -38.03 -1.58 22.45
N LYS A 494 -36.78 -1.72 21.98
CA LYS A 494 -35.57 -1.65 22.82
C LYS A 494 -35.47 -0.31 23.54
N TYR A 495 -35.54 0.81 22.82
CA TYR A 495 -35.42 2.15 23.41
C TYR A 495 -36.60 2.52 24.30
N ASN A 496 -37.83 2.09 23.96
CA ASN A 496 -38.99 2.23 24.85
C ASN A 496 -38.81 1.47 26.17
N GLY A 497 -38.20 0.27 26.13
CA GLY A 497 -37.85 -0.48 27.32
C GLY A 497 -36.92 0.29 28.26
N TYR A 498 -35.87 0.92 27.70
CA TYR A 498 -34.98 1.77 28.47
C TYR A 498 -35.67 3.04 28.99
N ALA A 499 -36.54 3.65 28.19
CA ALA A 499 -37.30 4.83 28.59
C ALA A 499 -38.20 4.54 29.80
N GLU A 500 -38.94 3.42 29.79
CA GLU A 500 -39.80 3.03 30.91
C GLU A 500 -39.00 2.71 32.18
N TYR A 501 -37.80 2.10 32.06
CA TYR A 501 -36.92 1.92 33.21
C TYR A 501 -36.50 3.27 33.83
N CYS A 502 -36.11 4.23 32.99
CA CYS A 502 -35.56 5.51 33.46
C CYS A 502 -36.62 6.47 34.01
N LYS A 503 -37.88 6.32 33.61
CA LYS A 503 -38.99 7.26 33.81
C LYS A 503 -39.14 7.83 35.23
N MET A 504 -38.91 7.01 36.25
CA MET A 504 -39.14 7.41 37.65
C MET A 504 -37.97 8.19 38.26
N ARG A 505 -36.72 7.88 37.90
CA ARG A 505 -35.51 8.44 38.51
C ARG A 505 -34.75 9.40 37.59
N TRP A 506 -34.76 9.13 36.29
CA TRP A 506 -34.11 9.92 35.24
C TRP A 506 -35.13 10.28 34.13
N PRO A 507 -36.09 11.19 34.43
CA PRO A 507 -37.17 11.53 33.52
C PRO A 507 -36.73 12.23 32.23
N ARG A 508 -35.62 12.99 32.25
CA ARG A 508 -35.09 13.64 31.02
C ARG A 508 -34.42 12.62 30.11
N THR A 509 -33.69 11.68 30.70
CA THR A 509 -33.12 10.54 29.99
C THR A 509 -34.24 9.70 29.36
N ALA A 510 -35.30 9.42 30.11
CA ALA A 510 -36.47 8.71 29.59
C ALA A 510 -37.12 9.44 28.41
N LEU A 511 -37.20 10.77 28.46
CA LEU A 511 -37.71 11.59 27.37
C LEU A 511 -36.86 11.44 26.09
N ALA A 512 -35.53 11.51 26.20
CA ALA A 512 -34.62 11.34 25.06
C ALA A 512 -34.74 9.93 24.44
N LEU A 513 -34.70 8.89 25.28
CA LEU A 513 -34.91 7.51 24.84
C LEU A 513 -36.26 7.29 24.16
N GLY A 514 -37.33 7.95 24.66
CA GLY A 514 -38.65 7.92 24.05
C GLY A 514 -38.67 8.60 22.67
N ARG A 515 -38.00 9.74 22.50
CA ARG A 515 -37.86 10.41 21.18
C ARG A 515 -37.17 9.50 20.17
N ILE A 516 -36.07 8.85 20.57
CA ILE A 516 -35.35 7.89 19.74
C ILE A 516 -36.28 6.74 19.33
N ALA A 517 -37.09 6.21 20.26
CA ALA A 517 -38.05 5.16 19.94
C ALA A 517 -39.12 5.63 18.92
N GLU A 518 -39.68 6.83 19.10
CA GLU A 518 -40.65 7.43 18.16
C GLU A 518 -40.06 7.65 16.76
N ASP A 519 -38.79 8.04 16.68
CA ASP A 519 -38.06 8.19 15.41
C ASP A 519 -37.97 6.85 14.67
N TYR A 520 -37.59 5.77 15.36
CA TYR A 520 -37.57 4.44 14.78
C TYR A 520 -38.98 3.94 14.39
N GLU A 521 -40.02 4.24 15.15
CA GLU A 521 -41.40 3.90 14.75
C GLU A 521 -41.84 4.62 13.46
N ARG A 522 -41.43 5.89 13.30
CA ARG A 522 -41.69 6.67 12.10
C ARG A 522 -40.89 6.13 10.91
N GLU A 523 -39.65 5.72 11.12
CA GLU A 523 -38.84 5.08 10.09
C GLU A 523 -39.44 3.73 9.67
N ALA A 524 -39.86 2.90 10.63
CA ALA A 524 -40.52 1.62 10.36
C ALA A 524 -41.71 1.79 9.38
N LYS A 525 -42.57 2.77 9.63
CA LYS A 525 -43.74 3.07 8.77
C LYS A 525 -43.34 3.45 7.35
N ARG A 526 -42.33 4.32 7.20
CA ARG A 526 -41.81 4.72 5.88
C ARG A 526 -41.27 3.52 5.09
N GLU A 527 -40.66 2.58 5.80
CA GLU A 527 -40.05 1.40 5.21
C GLU A 527 -41.10 0.35 4.81
N ASP A 528 -42.21 0.23 5.55
CA ASP A 528 -43.36 -0.54 5.09
C ASP A 528 -43.95 0.05 3.79
N GLU A 529 -44.15 1.36 3.75
CA GLU A 529 -44.69 2.05 2.57
C GLU A 529 -43.80 1.85 1.34
N ARG A 530 -42.48 1.86 1.53
CA ARG A 530 -41.49 1.55 0.48
C ARG A 530 -41.56 0.08 0.03
N ALA A 531 -41.64 -0.85 0.97
CA ALA A 531 -41.74 -2.29 0.65
C ALA A 531 -43.06 -2.64 -0.07
N GLU A 532 -44.14 -1.91 0.23
CA GLU A 532 -45.45 -2.04 -0.43
C GLU A 532 -45.53 -1.31 -1.78
N GLY A 533 -44.47 -0.58 -2.20
CA GLY A 533 -44.43 0.15 -3.47
C GLY A 533 -45.34 1.38 -3.51
N ARG A 534 -45.63 2.01 -2.36
CA ARG A 534 -46.52 3.16 -2.21
C ARG A 534 -45.82 4.52 -2.34
N TYR A 535 -44.77 4.61 -3.16
CA TYR A 535 -43.97 5.83 -3.33
C TYR A 535 -44.06 6.41 -4.74
#